data_AF-A0A397M8R3-F1
#
_entry.id   AF-A0A397M8R3-F1
#
_cell.length_a   1.000
_cell.length_b   1.000
_cell.length_c   1.000
_cell.angle_alpha   90.00
_cell.angle_beta   90.00
_cell.angle_gamma   90.00
#
_symmetry.space_group_name_H-M   'P 1'
#
loop_
_entity.id
_entity.type
_entity.pdbx_description
1 polymer ?
#
loop_
_entity_poly.entity_id
_entity_poly.type
_entity_poly.pdbx_seq_one_letter_code
_entity_poly.pdbx_strand_id
1 'polypeptide(L)'
;MDLWRTSELRALRQMEGRDAMTVAAALGRSPRAVQDMARCQGMPVPRQPHARYWPVTTKRRARQLRASGNTVNQISAALGVPFGTVRRWVYEGAAA
;
A
#
# COMPACT_ATOMS: atom_id res chain seq x y z
N MET A 1 -15.34 19.75 -2.53
CA MET A 1 -15.10 19.05 -3.81
C MET A 1 -13.77 19.53 -4.33
N ASP A 2 -12.72 18.71 -4.27
CA ASP A 2 -11.45 19.05 -4.93
C ASP A 2 -11.70 19.15 -6.44
N LEU A 3 -11.57 20.36 -6.98
CA LEU A 3 -11.81 20.64 -8.39
C LEU A 3 -10.69 20.01 -9.22
N TRP A 4 -11.01 18.93 -9.94
CA TRP A 4 -10.13 18.37 -10.95
C TRP A 4 -10.21 19.21 -12.22
N ARG A 5 -9.05 19.61 -12.74
CA ARG A 5 -8.97 20.37 -13.99
C ARG A 5 -9.22 19.45 -15.18
N THR A 6 -9.74 20.02 -16.26
CA THR A 6 -9.97 19.29 -17.51
C THR A 6 -8.69 18.65 -18.07
N SER A 7 -7.53 19.28 -17.85
CA SER A 7 -6.22 18.72 -18.20
C SER A 7 -5.85 17.50 -17.37
N GLU A 8 -6.13 17.50 -16.06
CA GLU A 8 -5.90 16.36 -15.16
C GLU A 8 -6.80 15.16 -15.56
N LEU A 9 -8.06 15.43 -15.93
CA LEU A 9 -8.97 14.39 -16.41
C LEU A 9 -8.52 13.78 -17.75
N ARG A 10 -8.01 14.61 -18.67
CA ARG A 10 -7.45 14.13 -19.94
C ARG A 10 -6.21 13.28 -19.70
N ALA A 11 -5.31 13.72 -18.81
CA ALA A 11 -4.11 12.98 -18.46
C ALA A 11 -4.45 11.65 -17.77
N LEU A 12 -5.46 11.65 -16.89
CA LEU A 12 -5.98 10.42 -16.27
C LEU A 12 -6.47 9.41 -17.32
N ARG A 13 -7.19 9.86 -18.35
CA ARG A 13 -7.63 9.01 -19.48
C ARG A 13 -6.47 8.48 -20.32
N GLN A 14 -5.44 9.28 -20.57
CA GLN A 14 -4.27 8.82 -21.33
C GLN A 14 -3.42 7.80 -20.56
N MET A 15 -3.51 7.78 -19.23
CA MET A 15 -2.77 6.84 -18.38
C MET A 15 -3.61 5.65 -17.91
N GLU A 16 -4.71 5.36 -18.60
CA GLU A 16 -5.54 4.19 -18.33
C GLU A 16 -4.71 2.89 -18.38
N GLY A 17 -4.88 2.04 -17.37
CA GLY A 17 -4.10 0.80 -17.22
C GLY A 17 -2.75 0.94 -16.50
N ARG A 18 -2.27 2.17 -16.21
CA ARG A 18 -1.09 2.37 -15.35
C ARG A 18 -1.44 2.21 -13.87
N ASP A 19 -0.42 2.02 -13.02
CA ASP A 19 -0.62 1.92 -11.59
C ASP A 19 -0.97 3.29 -10.96
N ALA A 20 -1.72 3.25 -9.87
CA ALA A 20 -2.21 4.45 -9.22
C ALA A 20 -1.09 5.36 -8.68
N MET A 21 0.09 4.81 -8.35
CA MET A 21 1.20 5.59 -7.82
C MET A 21 1.91 6.38 -8.91
N THR A 22 2.17 5.78 -10.07
CA THR A 22 2.74 6.48 -11.22
C THR A 22 1.82 7.59 -11.71
N VAL A 23 0.51 7.32 -11.79
CA VAL A 23 -0.48 8.35 -12.17
C VAL A 23 -0.52 9.48 -11.14
N ALA A 24 -0.50 9.16 -9.86
CA ALA A 24 -0.46 10.12 -8.77
C ALA A 24 0.78 11.03 -8.82
N ALA A 25 1.96 10.43 -9.04
CA ALA A 25 3.21 11.16 -9.16
C ALA A 25 3.21 12.12 -10.36
N ALA A 26 2.66 11.69 -11.50
CA ALA A 26 2.57 12.52 -12.70
C ALA A 26 1.59 13.70 -12.54
N LEU A 27 0.51 13.51 -11.79
CA LEU A 27 -0.52 14.53 -11.57
C LEU A 27 -0.27 15.40 -10.33
N GLY A 28 0.73 15.07 -9.50
CA GLY A 28 0.94 15.73 -8.21
C GLY A 28 -0.23 15.51 -7.23
N ARG A 29 -0.91 14.37 -7.33
CA ARG A 29 -2.08 14.00 -6.51
C ARG A 29 -1.77 12.77 -5.64
N SER A 30 -2.67 12.44 -4.71
CA SER A 30 -2.57 11.18 -3.98
C SER A 30 -3.10 10.00 -4.82
N PRO A 31 -2.55 8.78 -4.67
CA PRO A 31 -3.08 7.58 -5.34
C PRO A 31 -4.56 7.32 -5.04
N ARG A 32 -5.00 7.70 -3.83
CA ARG A 32 -6.40 7.59 -3.42
C ARG A 32 -7.30 8.54 -4.22
N ALA A 33 -6.89 9.81 -4.39
CA ALA A 33 -7.64 10.78 -5.18
C ALA A 33 -7.76 10.35 -6.65
N VAL A 34 -6.68 9.81 -7.22
CA VAL A 34 -6.68 9.25 -8.59
C VAL A 34 -7.71 8.12 -8.74
N GLN A 35 -7.73 7.18 -7.79
CA GLN A 35 -8.69 6.07 -7.84
C GLN A 35 -10.14 6.51 -7.64
N ASP A 36 -10.37 7.45 -6.74
CA ASP A 36 -11.72 7.98 -6.51
C ASP A 36 -12.23 8.73 -7.74
N MET A 37 -11.37 9.53 -8.39
CA MET A 37 -11.75 10.20 -9.64
C MET A 37 -11.98 9.20 -10.78
N ALA A 38 -11.12 8.18 -10.93
CA ALA A 38 -11.33 7.13 -11.93
C ALA A 38 -12.69 6.44 -11.73
N ARG A 39 -13.09 6.17 -10.48
CA ARG A 39 -14.39 5.60 -10.15
C ARG A 39 -15.54 6.55 -10.52
N CYS A 40 -15.43 7.84 -10.20
CA CYS A 40 -16.44 8.84 -10.54
C CYS A 40 -16.63 9.01 -12.06
N GLN A 41 -15.58 8.80 -12.85
CA GLN A 41 -15.60 8.90 -14.31
C GLN A 41 -16.01 7.58 -15.01
N GLY A 42 -16.29 6.51 -14.25
CA GLY A 42 -16.61 5.19 -14.81
C GLY A 42 -15.42 4.51 -15.52
N MET A 43 -14.19 4.91 -15.19
CA MET A 43 -12.97 4.39 -15.81
C MET A 43 -12.45 3.17 -15.03
N PRO A 44 -11.67 2.27 -15.67
CA PRO A 44 -10.93 1.23 -14.96
C PRO A 44 -10.04 1.84 -13.88
N VAL A 45 -10.31 1.47 -12.63
CA VAL A 45 -9.59 2.02 -11.47
C VAL A 45 -8.14 1.56 -11.51
N PRO A 46 -7.16 2.49 -11.55
CA PRO A 46 -5.75 2.15 -11.51
C PRO A 46 -5.46 1.24 -10.31
N ARG A 47 -4.87 0.07 -10.58
CA ARG A 47 -4.47 -0.82 -9.50
C ARG A 47 -3.43 -0.10 -8.65
N GLN A 48 -3.73 0.06 -7.37
CA GLN A 48 -2.67 0.39 -6.42
C GLN A 48 -1.74 -0.83 -6.38
N PRO A 49 -0.41 -0.65 -6.43
CA PRO A 49 0.49 -1.70 -6.00
C PRO A 49 0.06 -2.07 -4.58
N HIS A 50 -0.52 -3.26 -4.40
CA HIS A 50 -0.94 -3.68 -3.09
C HIS A 50 0.27 -3.58 -2.17
N ALA A 51 0.10 -2.92 -1.02
CA ALA A 51 1.04 -3.02 0.09
C ALA A 51 1.46 -4.49 0.17
N ARG A 52 2.77 -4.77 0.03
CA ARG A 52 3.32 -6.14 -0.09
C ARG A 52 2.49 -7.08 0.76
N TYR A 53 1.67 -7.91 0.11
CA TYR A 53 0.77 -8.80 0.83
C TYR A 53 1.64 -9.88 1.45
N TRP A 54 1.98 -9.69 2.71
CA TRP A 54 2.80 -10.65 3.43
C TRP A 54 1.96 -11.87 3.78
N PRO A 55 2.38 -13.08 3.36
CA PRO A 55 1.67 -14.31 3.67
C PRO A 55 1.38 -14.47 5.17
N VAL A 56 0.25 -15.11 5.50
CA VAL A 56 -0.11 -15.42 6.89
C VAL A 56 0.99 -16.25 7.58
N THR A 57 1.67 -17.11 6.84
CA THR A 57 2.83 -17.89 7.29
C THR A 57 3.98 -16.99 7.75
N THR A 58 4.30 -15.93 7.00
CA THR A 58 5.33 -14.93 7.35
C THR A 58 4.95 -14.17 8.61
N LYS A 59 3.68 -13.76 8.75
CA LYS A 59 3.18 -13.10 9.97
C LYS A 59 3.26 -14.03 11.19
N ARG A 60 2.84 -15.29 11.04
CA ARG A 60 2.94 -16.32 12.08
C ARG A 60 4.39 -16.56 12.49
N ARG A 61 5.31 -16.62 11.52
CA ARG A 61 6.74 -16.79 11.78
C ARG A 61 7.33 -15.59 12.55
N ALA A 62 6.93 -14.36 12.20
CA ALA A 62 7.32 -13.16 12.94
C ALA A 62 6.89 -13.22 14.42
N ARG A 63 5.66 -13.67 14.69
CA ARG A 63 5.15 -13.85 16.06
C ARG A 63 5.88 -14.95 16.83
N GLN A 64 6.17 -16.08 16.18
CA GLN A 64 6.97 -17.15 16.79
C GLN A 64 8.36 -16.68 17.18
N LEU A 65 9.08 -16.00 16.28
CA LEU A 65 10.40 -15.46 16.57
C LEU A 65 10.36 -14.46 17.73
N ARG A 66 9.28 -13.66 17.83
CA ARG A 66 9.08 -12.77 18.97
C ARG A 66 8.87 -13.53 20.27
N ALA A 67 8.03 -14.58 20.27
CA ALA A 67 7.81 -15.43 21.43
C ALA A 67 9.10 -16.13 21.90
N SER A 68 10.01 -16.44 20.97
CA SER A 68 11.36 -16.94 21.26
C SER A 68 12.35 -15.87 21.76
N GLY A 69 11.90 -14.64 22.03
CA GLY A 69 12.73 -13.56 22.59
C GLY A 69 13.44 -12.67 21.58
N ASN A 70 13.27 -12.88 20.27
CA ASN A 70 13.93 -12.05 19.27
C ASN A 70 13.40 -10.61 19.28
N THR A 71 14.29 -9.65 19.03
CA THR A 71 13.94 -8.25 18.84
C THR A 71 13.28 -8.03 17.47
N VAL A 72 12.46 -6.99 17.34
CA VAL A 72 11.81 -6.64 16.06
C VAL A 72 12.83 -6.42 14.95
N ASN A 73 14.02 -5.90 15.28
CA ASN A 73 15.10 -5.69 14.32
C ASN A 73 15.67 -7.03 13.79
N GLN A 74 15.93 -7.99 14.68
CA GLN A 74 16.37 -9.33 14.30
C GLN A 74 15.32 -10.05 13.44
N ILE A 75 14.03 -9.91 13.78
CA ILE A 75 12.92 -10.50 13.01
C ILE A 75 12.81 -9.85 11.62
N SER A 76 12.97 -8.53 11.55
CA SER A 76 13.00 -7.77 10.29
C SER A 76 14.09 -8.30 9.35
N ALA A 77 15.31 -8.45 9.86
CA ALA A 77 16.43 -9.00 9.11
C ALA A 77 16.19 -10.46 8.69
N ALA A 78 15.68 -11.30 9.61
CA ALA A 78 15.46 -12.72 9.36
C ALA A 78 14.37 -13.01 8.31
N LEU A 79 13.35 -12.16 8.21
CA LEU A 79 12.21 -12.35 7.30
C LEU A 79 12.28 -11.49 6.03
N GLY A 80 13.24 -10.57 5.93
CA GLY A 80 13.30 -9.58 4.85
C GLY A 80 12.10 -8.63 4.83
N VAL A 81 11.42 -8.48 5.98
CA VAL A 81 10.23 -7.63 6.14
C VAL A 81 10.67 -6.31 6.77
N PRO A 82 10.17 -5.14 6.30
CA PRO A 82 10.50 -3.86 6.91
C PRO A 82 10.14 -3.79 8.41
N PHE A 83 11.01 -3.18 9.20
CA PHE A 83 10.86 -3.04 10.66
C PHE A 83 9.46 -2.56 11.07
N GLY A 84 8.96 -1.49 10.46
CA GLY A 84 7.65 -0.93 10.79
C GLY A 84 6.50 -1.92 10.58
N THR A 85 6.61 -2.78 9.56
CA THR A 85 5.63 -3.84 9.28
C THR A 85 5.68 -4.94 10.33
N VAL A 86 6.88 -5.39 10.72
CA VAL A 86 7.04 -6.40 11.78
C VAL A 86 6.55 -5.85 13.13
N ARG A 87 6.92 -4.61 13.47
CA ARG A 87 6.46 -3.91 14.68
C ARG A 87 4.93 -3.92 14.76
N ARG A 88 4.28 -3.56 13.64
CA ARG A 88 2.82 -3.59 13.53
C ARG A 88 2.23 -4.95 13.88
N TRP A 89 2.75 -6.03 13.30
CA TRP A 89 2.22 -7.38 13.54
C TRP A 89 2.43 -7.91 14.96
N VAL A 90 3.54 -7.51 15.58
CA VAL A 90 3.91 -7.93 16.92
C VAL A 90 3.13 -7.18 17.99
N TYR A 91 2.90 -5.86 17.81
CA TYR A 91 2.30 -5.01 18.85
C TYR A 91 0.81 -4.69 18.62
N GLU A 92 0.36 -4.49 17.38
CA GLU A 92 -1.08 -4.22 17.11
C GLU A 92 -1.90 -5.50 17.02
N GLY A 93 -1.27 -6.64 16.75
CA GLY A 93 -1.93 -7.94 16.65
C GLY A 93 -2.18 -8.66 17.98
N ALA A 94 -1.85 -8.03 19.12
CA ALA A 94 -2.09 -8.57 20.46
C ALA A 94 -3.46 -8.17 21.05
N ALA A 95 -4.24 -7.35 20.33
CA ALA A 95 -5.63 -7.06 20.63
C ALA A 95 -6.54 -7.89 19.71
N ALA A 96 -6.72 -9.17 20.03
CA ALA A 96 -7.77 -10.04 19.52
C ALA A 96 -7.97 -11.20 20.50
#